data_AF-A0A3M1RZ32-F1
#
_entry.id   AF-A0A3M1RZ32-F1
#
_cell.length_a   1.000
_cell.length_b   1.000
_cell.length_c   1.000
_cell.angle_alpha   90.00
_cell.angle_beta   90.00
_cell.angle_gamma   90.00
#
_symmetry.space_group_name_H-M   'P 1'
#
loop_
_entity.id
_entity.type
_entity.pdbx_description
1 polymer ?
#
loop_
_entity_poly.entity_id
_entity_poly.type
_entity_poly.pdbx_seq_one_letter_code
_entity_poly.pdbx_strand_id
1 'polypeptide(L)'
;MPRPLKYRVICRYPEANLFTPTGISSTDLDEVVLTLDEFEAINHADLDGMTQEEASKLMDISRQTFGRIIANAHRKIADALVKGKALRIEGGNYIMSERGFECSNCGCKWEEISTEGKPKGCPACCKSDIKVVSSHKCHGNHSHIKGNCCGKEKGADID
;
A
#
# COMPACT_ATOMS: atom_id res chain seq x y z
N MET A 1 -27.03 -13.11 -1.78
CA MET A 1 -25.89 -13.19 -0.84
C MET A 1 -25.09 -11.90 -0.95
N PRO A 2 -24.65 -11.26 0.14
CA PRO A 2 -23.76 -10.10 0.06
C PRO A 2 -22.46 -10.51 -0.63
N ARG A 3 -22.03 -9.76 -1.66
CA ARG A 3 -20.75 -10.00 -2.31
C ARG A 3 -19.63 -9.77 -1.27
N PRO A 4 -18.69 -10.71 -1.08
CA PRO A 4 -17.56 -10.51 -0.18
C PRO A 4 -16.82 -9.21 -0.49
N LEU A 5 -16.51 -8.43 0.56
CA LEU A 5 -15.72 -7.22 0.45
C LEU A 5 -14.32 -7.60 -0.04
N LYS A 6 -13.94 -7.12 -1.22
CA LYS A 6 -12.58 -7.28 -1.74
C LYS A 6 -11.74 -6.11 -1.24
N TYR A 7 -10.76 -6.42 -0.39
CA TYR A 7 -9.72 -5.48 0.01
C TYR A 7 -8.70 -5.34 -1.12
N ARG A 8 -8.20 -4.12 -1.33
CA ARG A 8 -7.21 -3.79 -2.38
C ARG A 8 -5.86 -3.51 -1.74
N VAL A 9 -4.78 -3.89 -2.40
CA VAL A 9 -3.44 -3.64 -1.85
C VAL A 9 -3.03 -2.19 -2.13
N ILE A 10 -2.62 -1.46 -1.10
CA ILE A 10 -1.96 -0.16 -1.22
C ILE A 10 -0.54 -0.25 -0.64
N CYS A 11 0.40 0.47 -1.24
CA CYS A 11 1.79 0.42 -0.82
C CYS A 11 2.13 1.57 0.13
N ARG A 12 1.45 2.72 -0.02
CA ARG A 12 1.79 3.93 0.73
C ARG A 12 0.57 4.70 1.19
N TYR A 13 0.70 5.33 2.36
CA TYR A 13 -0.23 6.38 2.77
C TYR A 13 0.21 7.73 2.17
N PRO A 14 -0.75 8.60 1.83
CA PRO A 14 -0.44 9.96 1.41
C PRO A 14 0.22 10.74 2.54
N GLU A 15 1.20 11.59 2.20
CA GLU A 15 1.86 12.48 3.17
C GLU A 15 0.93 13.61 3.63
N ALA A 16 0.04 14.05 2.75
CA ALA A 16 -1.05 14.97 3.05
C ALA A 16 -2.38 14.34 2.62
N ASN A 17 -3.34 14.30 3.54
CA ASN A 17 -4.67 13.72 3.31
C ASN A 17 -5.74 14.76 2.93
N LEU A 18 -5.38 16.04 2.85
CA LEU A 18 -6.30 17.12 2.52
C LEU A 18 -5.59 18.17 1.65
N PHE A 19 -6.18 18.46 0.50
CA PHE A 19 -5.77 19.52 -0.41
C PHE A 19 -6.91 20.51 -0.55
N THR A 20 -6.64 21.80 -0.35
CA THR A 20 -7.66 22.86 -0.44
C THR A 20 -7.20 23.98 -1.37
N PRO A 21 -8.07 24.53 -2.22
CA PRO A 21 -7.77 25.75 -2.95
C PRO A 21 -7.53 26.91 -1.99
N THR A 22 -6.61 27.80 -2.36
CA THR A 22 -6.29 28.99 -1.57
C THR A 22 -7.25 30.13 -1.89
N GLY A 23 -7.55 30.98 -0.90
CA GLY A 23 -8.36 32.19 -1.08
C GLY A 23 -9.88 32.01 -0.98
N ILE A 24 -10.36 30.81 -0.63
CA ILE A 24 -11.78 30.51 -0.40
C ILE A 24 -11.99 30.25 1.10
N SER A 25 -13.04 30.83 1.69
CA SER A 25 -13.40 30.58 3.09
C SER A 25 -13.79 29.12 3.31
N SER A 26 -13.31 28.50 4.38
CA SER A 26 -13.49 27.08 4.68
C SER A 26 -14.94 26.66 4.96
N THR A 27 -15.83 27.62 5.21
CA THR A 27 -17.21 27.37 5.65
C THR A 27 -18.13 26.84 4.56
N ASP A 28 -17.83 27.11 3.28
CA ASP A 28 -18.66 26.74 2.12
C ASP A 28 -17.89 25.88 1.09
N LEU A 29 -16.75 25.32 1.50
CA LEU A 29 -15.89 24.59 0.58
C LEU A 29 -16.41 23.15 0.42
N ASP A 30 -17.05 22.88 -0.73
CA ASP A 30 -17.41 21.53 -1.13
C ASP A 30 -16.17 20.61 -1.10
N GLU A 31 -16.35 19.37 -0.67
CA GLU A 31 -15.28 18.37 -0.60
C GLU A 31 -15.52 17.21 -1.59
N VAL A 32 -14.44 16.68 -2.14
CA VAL A 32 -14.39 15.44 -2.92
C VAL A 32 -13.51 14.44 -2.19
N VAL A 33 -14.05 13.27 -1.90
CA VAL A 33 -13.32 12.19 -1.25
C VAL A 33 -12.70 11.25 -2.29
N LEU A 34 -11.37 11.23 -2.35
CA LEU A 34 -10.57 10.24 -3.07
C LEU A 34 -10.25 9.08 -2.11
N THR A 35 -10.58 7.85 -2.51
CA THR A 35 -10.29 6.70 -1.65
C THR A 35 -8.82 6.28 -1.75
N LEU A 36 -8.30 5.56 -0.76
CA LEU A 36 -6.87 5.22 -0.73
C LEU A 36 -6.42 4.30 -1.89
N ASP A 37 -7.32 3.44 -2.36
CA ASP A 37 -7.12 2.63 -3.57
C ASP A 37 -7.13 3.46 -4.86
N GLU A 38 -7.92 4.53 -4.93
CA GLU A 38 -7.91 5.49 -6.04
C GLU A 38 -6.60 6.29 -6.02
N PHE A 39 -6.13 6.70 -4.84
CA PHE A 39 -4.84 7.36 -4.67
C PHE A 39 -3.68 6.47 -5.13
N GLU A 40 -3.62 5.21 -4.70
CA GLU A 40 -2.56 4.29 -5.12
C GLU A 40 -2.64 3.99 -6.63
N ALA A 41 -3.83 3.89 -7.20
CA ALA A 41 -3.98 3.71 -8.65
C ALA A 41 -3.40 4.90 -9.44
N ILE A 42 -3.64 6.14 -8.99
CA ILE A 42 -3.04 7.35 -9.57
C ILE A 42 -1.52 7.31 -9.41
N ASN A 43 -1.03 6.92 -8.23
CA ASN A 43 0.40 6.80 -7.98
C ASN A 43 1.05 5.85 -9.00
N HIS A 44 0.52 4.64 -9.18
CA HIS A 44 1.09 3.68 -10.13
C HIS A 44 0.94 4.08 -11.60
N ALA A 45 -0.24 4.57 -12.00
CA ALA A 45 -0.50 4.87 -13.41
C ALA A 45 0.12 6.19 -13.86
N ASP A 46 -0.08 7.26 -13.08
CA ASP A 46 0.23 8.62 -13.50
C ASP A 46 1.58 9.11 -12.98
N LEU A 47 1.99 8.71 -11.76
CA LEU A 47 3.29 9.12 -11.20
C LEU A 47 4.43 8.16 -11.57
N ASP A 48 4.22 6.85 -11.38
CA ASP A 48 5.22 5.83 -11.70
C ASP A 48 5.22 5.47 -13.21
N GLY A 49 4.18 5.88 -13.96
CA GLY A 49 4.08 5.65 -15.40
C GLY A 49 3.87 4.18 -15.80
N MET A 50 3.36 3.34 -14.90
CA MET A 50 3.17 1.91 -15.14
C MET A 50 2.02 1.64 -16.11
N THR A 51 2.09 0.52 -16.81
CA THR A 51 0.94 0.06 -17.60
C THR A 51 -0.20 -0.40 -16.67
N GLN A 52 -1.44 -0.32 -17.15
CA GLN A 52 -2.60 -0.80 -16.38
C GLN A 52 -2.49 -2.28 -15.99
N GLU A 53 -1.78 -3.09 -16.78
CA GLU A 53 -1.58 -4.49 -16.46
C GLU A 53 -0.63 -4.65 -15.26
N GLU A 54 0.51 -3.97 -15.27
CA GLU A 54 1.48 -3.98 -14.17
C GLU A 54 0.88 -3.44 -12.87
N ALA A 55 0.23 -2.27 -12.94
CA ALA A 55 -0.39 -1.65 -11.79
C ALA A 55 -1.54 -2.51 -11.21
N SER A 56 -2.31 -3.19 -12.06
CA SER A 56 -3.36 -4.11 -11.59
C SER A 56 -2.82 -5.32 -10.84
N LYS A 57 -1.64 -5.83 -11.24
CA LYS A 57 -0.96 -6.93 -10.54
C LYS A 57 -0.46 -6.50 -9.17
N LEU A 58 0.09 -5.30 -9.05
CA LEU A 58 0.57 -4.76 -7.76
C LEU A 58 -0.57 -4.53 -6.75
N MET A 59 -1.74 -4.10 -7.24
CA MET A 59 -2.93 -3.89 -6.40
C MET A 59 -3.75 -5.15 -6.13
N ASP A 60 -3.35 -6.32 -6.66
CA ASP A 60 -4.06 -7.60 -6.63
C ASP A 60 -5.53 -7.52 -7.13
N ILE A 61 -5.72 -6.87 -8.29
CA ILE A 61 -7.03 -6.70 -8.92
C ILE A 61 -6.98 -7.00 -10.41
N SER A 62 -8.15 -7.23 -11.02
CA SER A 62 -8.21 -7.39 -12.47
C SER A 62 -7.92 -6.08 -13.19
N ARG A 63 -7.32 -6.15 -14.38
CA ARG A 63 -7.08 -4.99 -15.26
C ARG A 63 -8.33 -4.13 -15.47
N GLN A 64 -9.50 -4.76 -15.68
CA GLN A 64 -10.76 -4.03 -15.84
C GLN A 64 -11.18 -3.30 -14.56
N THR A 65 -10.91 -3.88 -13.39
CA THR A 65 -11.18 -3.24 -12.10
C THR A 65 -10.26 -2.05 -11.91
N PHE A 66 -8.97 -2.21 -12.18
CA PHE A 66 -7.99 -1.12 -12.17
C PHE A 66 -8.43 0.05 -13.08
N GLY A 67 -8.83 -0.26 -14.33
CA GLY A 67 -9.33 0.74 -15.27
C GLY A 67 -10.54 1.53 -14.77
N ARG A 68 -11.44 0.91 -13.98
CA ARG A 68 -12.57 1.60 -13.36
C ARG A 68 -12.14 2.49 -12.20
N ILE A 69 -11.15 2.05 -11.41
CA ILE A 69 -10.62 2.81 -10.28
C ILE A 69 -9.96 4.08 -10.81
N ILE A 70 -9.04 3.97 -11.76
CA ILE A 70 -8.30 5.11 -12.28
C ILE A 70 -9.26 6.12 -12.96
N ALA A 71 -10.25 5.65 -13.73
CA ALA A 71 -11.23 6.53 -14.35
C ALA A 71 -12.11 7.27 -13.32
N ASN A 72 -12.47 6.61 -12.20
CA ASN A 72 -13.19 7.26 -11.11
C ASN A 72 -12.31 8.28 -10.38
N ALA A 73 -11.05 7.93 -10.13
CA ALA A 73 -10.06 8.78 -9.49
C ALA A 73 -9.82 10.06 -10.31
N HIS A 74 -9.60 9.94 -11.62
CA HIS A 74 -9.46 11.06 -12.55
C HIS A 74 -10.69 11.96 -12.56
N ARG A 75 -11.90 11.39 -12.55
CA ARG A 75 -13.14 12.19 -12.50
C ARG A 75 -13.25 13.00 -11.20
N LYS A 76 -12.87 12.42 -10.05
CA LYS A 76 -12.88 13.09 -8.75
C LYS A 76 -11.85 14.22 -8.69
N ILE A 77 -10.64 13.97 -9.18
CA ILE A 77 -9.60 14.99 -9.30
C ILE A 77 -10.07 16.12 -10.22
N ALA A 78 -10.64 15.79 -11.38
CA ALA A 78 -11.17 16.78 -12.30
C ALA A 78 -12.30 17.60 -11.66
N ASP A 79 -13.21 16.98 -10.90
CA ASP A 79 -14.26 17.69 -10.16
C ASP A 79 -13.66 18.68 -9.16
N ALA A 80 -12.63 18.25 -8.42
CA ALA A 80 -11.97 19.10 -7.44
C ALA A 80 -11.25 20.30 -8.09
N LEU A 81 -10.50 20.05 -9.17
CA LEU A 81 -9.73 21.09 -9.85
C LEU A 81 -10.62 22.07 -10.61
N VAL A 82 -11.66 21.58 -11.31
CA VAL A 82 -12.52 22.44 -12.16
C VAL A 82 -13.50 23.24 -11.31
N LYS A 83 -14.05 22.67 -10.24
CA LYS A 83 -15.04 23.35 -9.39
C LYS A 83 -14.42 24.03 -8.15
N GLY A 84 -13.11 23.93 -7.96
CA GLY A 84 -12.42 24.51 -6.82
C GLY A 84 -12.87 23.90 -5.49
N LYS A 85 -12.95 22.58 -5.41
CA LYS A 85 -13.34 21.84 -4.20
C LYS A 85 -12.11 21.39 -3.43
N ALA A 86 -12.27 21.14 -2.13
CA ALA A 86 -11.26 20.42 -1.37
C ALA A 86 -11.19 18.96 -1.85
N LEU A 87 -9.99 18.40 -1.89
CA LEU A 87 -9.74 16.99 -2.16
C LEU A 87 -9.25 16.33 -0.88
N ARG A 88 -10.04 15.43 -0.32
CA ARG A 88 -9.72 14.66 0.87
C ARG A 88 -9.38 13.23 0.48
N ILE A 89 -8.27 12.70 1.00
CA ILE A 89 -7.85 11.31 0.75
C ILE A 89 -8.18 10.49 1.98
N GLU A 90 -9.24 9.68 1.91
CA GLU A 90 -9.67 8.83 3.02
C GLU A 90 -10.57 7.67 2.59
N GLY A 91 -10.71 6.68 3.47
CA GLY A 91 -11.61 5.56 3.28
C GLY A 91 -11.17 4.59 2.17
N GLY A 92 -12.13 3.79 1.72
CA GLY A 92 -11.90 2.64 0.84
C GLY A 92 -11.64 1.34 1.61
N ASN A 93 -11.72 0.22 0.91
CA ASN A 93 -11.40 -1.11 1.46
C ASN A 93 -10.02 -1.53 0.97
N TYR A 94 -9.01 -1.39 1.83
CA TYR A 94 -7.63 -1.68 1.48
C TYR A 94 -6.91 -2.50 2.55
N ILE A 95 -5.82 -3.12 2.14
CA ILE A 95 -4.77 -3.72 2.96
C ILE A 95 -3.45 -3.07 2.56
N MET A 96 -2.55 -2.82 3.50
CA MET A 96 -1.19 -2.39 3.15
C MET A 96 -0.41 -3.58 2.62
N SER A 97 0.43 -3.37 1.60
CA SER A 97 1.35 -4.39 1.10
C SER A 97 2.32 -4.86 2.19
N GLU A 98 2.80 -6.10 2.03
CA GLU A 98 3.70 -6.77 2.96
C GLU A 98 4.92 -5.89 3.28
N ARG A 99 5.06 -5.53 4.55
CA ARG A 99 6.25 -4.85 5.06
C ARG A 99 7.19 -5.88 5.66
N GLY A 100 8.42 -5.89 5.16
CA GLY A 100 9.52 -6.58 5.82
C GLY A 100 9.92 -5.84 7.09
N PHE A 101 10.08 -6.59 8.17
CA PHE A 101 10.51 -6.10 9.47
C PHE A 101 11.78 -6.84 9.89
N GLU A 102 12.74 -6.11 10.45
CA GLU A 102 13.96 -6.67 11.04
C GLU A 102 14.08 -6.22 12.48
N CYS A 103 14.20 -7.16 13.41
CA CYS A 103 14.46 -6.82 14.80
C CYS A 103 15.93 -6.43 14.99
N SER A 104 16.20 -5.23 15.49
CA SER A 104 17.55 -4.77 15.81
C SER A 104 18.19 -5.48 16.99
N ASN A 105 17.39 -6.17 17.81
CA ASN A 105 17.87 -6.88 18.99
C ASN A 105 18.24 -8.35 18.71
N CYS A 106 17.49 -9.05 17.86
CA CYS A 106 17.75 -10.47 17.56
C CYS A 106 18.03 -10.77 16.09
N GLY A 107 17.96 -9.76 15.20
CA GLY A 107 18.18 -9.94 13.76
C GLY A 107 17.08 -10.72 13.03
N CYS A 108 16.01 -11.11 13.72
CA CYS A 108 14.90 -11.84 13.10
C CYS A 108 14.21 -10.96 12.05
N LYS A 109 13.98 -11.54 10.87
CA LYS A 109 13.27 -10.92 9.75
C LYS A 109 11.93 -11.60 9.54
N TRP A 110 10.86 -10.84 9.35
CA TRP A 110 9.54 -11.38 9.03
C TRP A 110 8.74 -10.39 8.18
N GLU A 111 7.69 -10.89 7.55
CA GLU A 111 6.77 -10.12 6.71
C GLU A 111 5.37 -10.20 7.32
N GLU A 112 4.67 -9.07 7.35
CA GLU A 112 3.30 -9.02 7.89
C GLU A 112 2.43 -8.06 7.04
N ILE A 113 1.19 -8.48 6.79
CA ILE A 113 0.14 -7.66 6.20
C ILE A 113 -0.54 -6.92 7.34
N SER A 114 -0.22 -5.65 7.55
CA SER A 114 -0.81 -4.84 8.62
C SER A 114 -1.76 -3.79 8.06
N THR A 115 -3.00 -3.74 8.57
CA THR A 115 -3.87 -2.57 8.37
C THR A 115 -3.45 -1.38 9.22
N GLU A 116 -2.62 -1.61 10.25
CA GLU A 116 -2.18 -0.60 11.22
C GLU A 116 -0.66 -0.62 11.42
N GLY A 117 0.01 0.45 10.99
CA GLY A 117 1.31 0.86 11.53
C GLY A 117 2.46 -0.17 11.51
N LYS A 118 3.32 -0.09 12.52
CA LYS A 118 4.48 -0.95 12.76
C LYS A 118 4.08 -2.00 13.82
N PRO A 119 4.52 -3.28 13.71
CA PRO A 119 4.18 -4.32 14.68
C PRO A 119 4.63 -3.94 16.10
N LYS A 120 3.84 -4.33 17.10
CA LYS A 120 4.06 -3.96 18.51
C LYS A 120 5.27 -4.66 19.15
N GLY A 121 5.73 -5.78 18.58
CA GLY A 121 6.87 -6.54 19.10
C GLY A 121 7.40 -7.56 18.10
N CYS A 122 8.66 -7.95 18.26
CA CYS A 122 9.28 -9.00 17.46
C CYS A 122 8.73 -10.39 17.85
N PRO A 123 8.35 -11.26 16.89
CA PRO A 123 7.81 -12.59 17.17
C PRO A 123 8.83 -13.55 17.82
N ALA A 124 10.13 -13.27 17.68
CA ALA A 124 11.19 -14.13 18.23
C ALA A 124 11.69 -13.69 19.62
N CYS A 125 11.72 -12.39 19.92
CA CYS A 125 12.32 -11.87 21.15
C CYS A 125 11.45 -10.88 21.94
N CYS A 126 10.21 -10.63 21.49
CA CYS A 126 9.23 -9.72 22.09
C CYS A 126 9.67 -8.26 22.28
N LYS A 127 10.86 -7.85 21.81
CA LYS A 127 11.30 -6.45 21.88
C LYS A 127 10.67 -5.60 20.77
N SER A 128 10.48 -4.31 21.07
CA SER A 128 9.89 -3.30 20.17
C SER A 128 10.90 -2.63 19.21
N ASP A 129 12.18 -3.02 19.30
CA ASP A 129 13.27 -2.50 18.46
C ASP A 129 13.22 -3.12 17.06
N ILE A 130 12.26 -2.68 16.26
CA ILE A 130 11.96 -3.21 14.94
C ILE A 130 12.29 -2.13 13.90
N LYS A 131 13.08 -2.48 12.89
CA LYS A 131 13.34 -1.65 11.71
C LYS A 131 12.44 -2.13 10.59
N VAL A 132 11.90 -1.20 9.81
CA VAL A 132 11.25 -1.54 8.55
C VAL A 132 12.37 -1.80 7.55
N VAL A 133 12.50 -3.04 7.11
CA VAL A 133 13.38 -3.42 6.01
C VAL A 133 12.47 -3.64 4.83
N SER A 134 12.41 -2.65 3.93
CA SER A 134 11.54 -2.73 2.75
C SER A 134 11.80 -4.02 1.98
N SER A 135 10.91 -5.02 2.08
CA SER A 135 10.98 -6.20 1.21
C SER A 135 10.36 -5.93 -0.16
N HIS A 136 9.59 -4.84 -0.32
CA HIS A 136 9.05 -4.47 -1.61
C HIS A 136 9.60 -3.12 -2.08
N LYS A 137 10.71 -3.18 -2.82
CA LYS A 137 11.01 -2.16 -3.82
C LYS A 137 9.89 -2.24 -4.86
N CYS A 138 8.93 -1.30 -4.82
CA CYS A 138 7.99 -1.09 -5.92
C CYS A 138 8.69 -0.50 -7.17
N HIS A 139 9.96 -0.86 -7.42
CA HIS A 139 10.74 -0.38 -8.55
C HIS A 139 11.41 -1.59 -9.19
N GLY A 140 10.86 -2.03 -10.32
CA GLY A 140 11.58 -2.78 -11.33
C GLY A 140 11.64 -4.30 -11.13
N ASN A 141 11.05 -5.00 -12.09
CA ASN A 141 11.37 -6.35 -12.58
C ASN A 141 12.33 -7.19 -11.72
N HIS A 142 11.80 -8.16 -10.98
CA HIS A 142 12.54 -9.39 -10.72
C HIS A 142 11.62 -10.61 -10.74
N SER A 143 12.02 -11.55 -11.58
CA SER A 143 11.56 -12.93 -11.63
C SER A 143 11.48 -13.56 -10.24
N HIS A 144 10.35 -14.23 -9.98
CA HIS A 144 10.19 -15.14 -8.86
C HIS A 144 11.34 -16.17 -8.85
N ILE A 145 12.28 -16.04 -7.93
CA ILE A 145 13.06 -17.17 -7.44
C ILE A 145 12.43 -17.56 -6.10
N LYS A 146 11.65 -18.64 -6.11
CA LYS A 146 11.23 -19.32 -4.88
C LYS A 146 12.49 -19.87 -4.19
N GLY A 147 13.03 -19.13 -3.24
CA GLY A 147 14.09 -19.60 -2.35
C GLY A 147 13.51 -20.52 -1.28
N ASN A 148 13.58 -21.83 -1.53
CA ASN A 148 13.38 -22.86 -0.53
C ASN A 148 14.69 -22.99 0.27
N CYS A 149 14.69 -22.70 1.58
CA CYS A 149 15.80 -23.01 2.49
C CYS A 149 15.21 -23.65 3.75
N CYS A 150 14.95 -24.97 3.72
CA CYS A 150 15.82 -26.07 4.16
C CYS A 150 16.14 -25.97 5.68
N GLY A 151 15.70 -26.90 6.52
CA GLY A 151 16.21 -28.27 6.55
C GLY A 151 17.24 -28.37 7.67
N LYS A 152 16.82 -28.79 8.87
CA LYS A 152 17.75 -29.03 9.99
C LYS A 152 18.22 -30.48 9.93
N GLU A 153 19.40 -30.69 9.37
CA GLU A 153 20.24 -31.82 9.76
C GLU A 153 21.27 -31.29 10.76
N LYS A 154 21.19 -31.76 12.01
CA LYS A 154 22.25 -31.60 13.00
C LYS A 154 22.87 -32.98 13.19
N GLY A 155 24.07 -33.17 12.63
CA GLY A 155 24.99 -34.23 12.99
C GLY A 155 26.33 -33.59 13.35
N ALA A 156 26.72 -33.68 14.61
CA ALA A 156 28.08 -33.44 15.07
C ALA A 156 28.23 -34.16 16.42
N ASP A 157 28.49 -35.46 16.35
CA ASP A 157 29.19 -36.21 17.39
C ASP A 157 30.69 -36.03 17.14
N ILE A 158 31.43 -35.60 18.16
CA ILE A 158 32.89 -35.63 18.22
C ILE A 158 33.21 -36.38 19.51
N ASP A 159 33.78 -37.58 19.35
CA ASP A 159 34.57 -38.28 20.39
C ASP A 159 35.95 -37.60 20.57
#